data_AF-A0AA43HSH9-F1
#
_entry.id   AF-A0AA43HSH9-F1
#
_cell.length_a   1.000
_cell.length_b   1.000
_cell.length_c   1.000
_cell.angle_alpha   90.00
_cell.angle_beta   90.00
_cell.angle_gamma   90.00
#
_symmetry.space_group_name_H-M   'P 1'
#
loop_
_entity.id
_entity.type
_entity.pdbx_description
1 polymer ?
#
loop_
_entity_poly.entity_id
_entity_poly.type
_entity_poly.pdbx_seq_one_letter_code
_entity_poly.pdbx_strand_id
1 'polypeptide(L)'
;MTKVRILTILLAFGFTMQAFCSSPVKDDSNANNKIVLSYLDLTDAAIEFAAFDINGMIMRKSKGFMWPATKITFSKDADKLLFVVTAIDNSWCNMFPDDEVAHGYFIVNGRLFIVSTKGEVPAEFSKFFTLNTDIKEKTFFKTDAGQKPIAKNPVWTYLHRGDQMMATVLDSVYTENLGR
;
A
#
# COMPACT_ATOMS: atom_id res chain seq x y z
N MET A 1 3.54 -59.37 -25.32
CA MET A 1 2.38 -58.47 -25.54
C MET A 1 1.83 -57.93 -24.21
N THR A 2 2.67 -57.40 -23.33
CA THR A 2 2.26 -57.08 -21.94
C THR A 2 2.51 -55.61 -21.56
N LYS A 3 3.29 -54.87 -22.36
CA LYS A 3 3.65 -53.46 -22.09
C LYS A 3 2.61 -52.45 -22.56
N VAL A 4 1.76 -52.81 -23.53
CA VAL A 4 0.75 -51.89 -24.10
C VAL A 4 -0.48 -51.73 -23.20
N ARG A 5 -0.83 -52.76 -22.39
CA ARG A 5 -2.02 -52.73 -21.52
C ARG A 5 -1.87 -51.86 -20.27
N ILE A 6 -0.65 -51.64 -19.79
CA ILE A 6 -0.40 -50.84 -18.59
C ILE A 6 -0.48 -49.33 -18.92
N LEU A 7 -0.07 -48.93 -20.12
CA LEU A 7 -0.10 -47.53 -20.55
C LEU A 7 -1.54 -46.99 -20.69
N THR A 8 -2.49 -47.85 -21.06
CA THR A 8 -3.91 -47.45 -21.22
C THR A 8 -4.61 -47.20 -19.89
N ILE A 9 -4.21 -47.90 -18.82
CA ILE A 9 -4.77 -47.72 -17.47
C ILE A 9 -4.25 -46.41 -16.84
N LEU A 10 -3.00 -46.04 -17.13
CA LEU A 10 -2.39 -44.81 -16.63
C LEU A 10 -2.92 -43.54 -17.34
N LEU A 11 -3.32 -43.63 -18.61
CA LEU A 11 -3.97 -42.51 -19.30
C LEU A 11 -5.43 -42.28 -18.86
N ALA A 12 -6.13 -43.32 -18.43
CA ALA A 12 -7.53 -43.22 -17.99
C ALA A 12 -7.69 -42.53 -16.61
N PHE A 13 -6.66 -42.51 -15.77
CA PHE A 13 -6.69 -41.84 -14.46
C PHE A 13 -6.26 -40.37 -14.49
N GLY A 14 -5.78 -39.85 -15.63
CA GLY A 14 -5.31 -38.47 -15.75
C GLY A 14 -6.39 -37.42 -16.04
N PHE A 15 -7.64 -37.83 -16.28
CA PHE A 15 -8.68 -36.95 -16.84
C PHE A 15 -9.80 -36.50 -15.88
N THR A 16 -9.76 -36.83 -14.59
CA THR A 16 -10.87 -36.51 -13.66
C THR A 16 -10.56 -35.49 -12.56
N MET A 17 -9.34 -34.94 -12.48
CA MET A 17 -9.08 -33.80 -11.59
C MET A 17 -9.35 -32.48 -12.30
N GLN A 18 -10.62 -32.20 -12.58
CA GLN A 18 -11.07 -30.81 -12.59
C GLN A 18 -11.02 -30.33 -11.15
N ALA A 19 -9.89 -29.77 -10.74
CA ALA A 19 -9.83 -28.93 -9.57
C ALA A 19 -10.77 -27.75 -9.83
N PHE A 20 -12.03 -27.88 -9.43
CA PHE A 20 -12.89 -26.73 -9.24
C PHE A 20 -12.27 -25.95 -8.09
N CYS A 21 -11.40 -25.00 -8.44
CA CYS A 21 -11.16 -23.84 -7.60
C CYS A 21 -12.49 -23.10 -7.53
N SER A 22 -13.35 -23.50 -6.61
CA SER A 22 -14.42 -22.62 -6.14
C SER A 22 -13.73 -21.33 -5.74
N SER A 23 -14.10 -20.22 -6.39
CA SER A 23 -13.76 -18.91 -5.84
C SER A 23 -14.18 -18.93 -4.38
N PRO A 24 -13.34 -18.44 -3.44
CA PRO A 24 -13.71 -18.42 -2.04
C PRO A 24 -15.10 -17.80 -1.94
N VAL A 25 -16.00 -18.52 -1.26
CA VAL A 25 -17.36 -18.06 -0.99
C VAL A 25 -17.25 -16.60 -0.57
N LYS A 26 -18.00 -15.71 -1.22
CA LYS A 26 -18.13 -14.33 -0.77
C LYS A 26 -18.73 -14.39 0.62
N ASP A 27 -17.84 -14.44 1.61
CA ASP A 27 -18.20 -14.34 3.00
C ASP A 27 -18.50 -12.86 3.26
N ASP A 28 -19.78 -12.51 3.13
CA ASP A 28 -20.30 -11.17 3.40
C ASP A 28 -20.22 -10.80 4.89
N SER A 29 -19.76 -11.72 5.76
CA SER A 29 -19.39 -11.41 7.15
C SER A 29 -18.18 -10.47 7.27
N ASN A 30 -17.42 -10.26 6.19
CA ASN A 30 -16.23 -9.41 6.13
C ASN A 30 -16.44 -8.07 5.41
N ALA A 31 -17.68 -7.61 5.21
CA ALA A 31 -17.93 -6.32 4.56
C ALA A 31 -17.20 -5.14 5.25
N ASN A 32 -17.02 -5.20 6.57
CA ASN A 32 -16.30 -4.18 7.35
C ASN A 32 -14.76 -4.26 7.25
N ASN A 33 -14.21 -5.35 6.71
CA ASN A 33 -12.76 -5.56 6.58
C ASN A 33 -12.22 -5.22 5.18
N LYS A 34 -13.07 -4.69 4.30
CA LYS A 34 -12.67 -4.27 2.95
C LYS A 34 -12.67 -2.74 2.87
N ILE A 35 -11.66 -2.19 2.23
CA ILE A 35 -11.60 -0.77 1.87
C ILE A 35 -11.45 -0.70 0.36
N VAL A 36 -12.35 0.03 -0.28
CA VAL A 36 -12.26 0.32 -1.72
C VAL A 36 -11.69 1.72 -1.87
N LEU A 37 -10.60 1.84 -2.62
CA LEU A 37 -9.92 3.11 -2.84
C LEU A 37 -9.85 3.40 -4.34
N SER A 38 -10.14 4.64 -4.70
CA SER A 38 -10.02 5.16 -6.06
C SER A 38 -8.57 5.62 -6.33
N TYR A 39 -8.20 5.67 -7.60
CA TYR A 39 -6.90 6.17 -8.02
C TYR A 39 -6.87 7.69 -7.99
N LEU A 40 -5.78 8.25 -7.46
CA LEU A 40 -5.53 9.68 -7.40
C LEU A 40 -4.35 10.03 -8.30
N ASP A 41 -4.54 10.94 -9.24
CA ASP A 41 -3.45 11.61 -9.92
C ASP A 41 -2.77 12.58 -8.95
N LEU A 42 -1.48 12.39 -8.72
CA LEU A 42 -0.66 13.25 -7.88
C LEU A 42 -0.19 14.45 -8.71
N THR A 43 -0.58 15.66 -8.28
CA THR A 43 -0.28 16.92 -8.96
C THR A 43 0.76 17.78 -8.23
N ASP A 44 1.03 17.48 -6.96
CA ASP A 44 2.00 18.21 -6.14
C ASP A 44 3.41 17.63 -6.27
N ALA A 45 4.33 18.46 -6.79
CA ALA A 45 5.71 18.06 -7.05
C ALA A 45 6.53 17.76 -5.77
N ALA A 46 6.20 18.39 -4.63
CA ALA A 46 6.90 18.15 -3.39
C ALA A 46 6.57 16.77 -2.81
N ILE A 47 5.29 16.39 -2.89
CA ILE A 47 4.81 15.04 -2.52
C ILE A 47 5.34 14.00 -3.51
N GLU A 48 5.35 14.29 -4.81
CA GLU A 48 5.90 13.38 -5.84
C GLU A 48 7.38 13.10 -5.61
N PHE A 49 8.17 14.14 -5.37
CA PHE A 49 9.58 13.99 -5.06
C PHE A 49 9.81 13.17 -3.79
N ALA A 50 9.04 13.43 -2.72
CA ALA A 50 9.15 12.65 -1.49
C ALA A 50 8.82 11.17 -1.73
N ALA A 51 7.74 10.87 -2.47
CA ALA A 51 7.38 9.50 -2.83
C ALA A 51 8.46 8.82 -3.69
N PHE A 52 9.03 9.54 -4.66
CA PHE A 52 10.14 9.07 -5.49
C PHE A 52 11.38 8.74 -4.65
N ASP A 53 11.78 9.66 -3.78
CA ASP A 53 12.96 9.51 -2.93
C ASP A 53 12.80 8.35 -1.95
N ILE A 54 11.65 8.25 -1.28
CA ILE A 54 11.35 7.11 -0.39
C ILE A 54 11.36 5.79 -1.15
N ASN A 55 10.75 5.71 -2.33
CA ASN A 55 10.82 4.49 -3.12
C ASN A 55 12.28 4.12 -3.45
N GLY A 56 13.09 5.10 -3.86
CA GLY A 56 14.51 4.92 -4.13
C GLY A 56 15.29 4.47 -2.88
N MET A 57 15.02 5.07 -1.72
CA MET A 57 15.62 4.67 -0.45
C MET A 57 15.29 3.21 -0.13
N ILE A 58 14.01 2.83 -0.15
CA ILE A 58 13.59 1.46 0.14
C ILE A 58 14.28 0.48 -0.82
N MET A 59 14.26 0.75 -2.12
CA MET A 59 14.83 -0.15 -3.13
C MET A 59 16.35 -0.34 -3.01
N ARG A 60 17.09 0.66 -2.55
CA ARG A 60 18.55 0.58 -2.39
C ARG A 60 18.98 -0.22 -1.16
N LYS A 61 18.08 -0.48 -0.21
CA LYS A 61 18.41 -1.13 1.05
C LYS A 61 18.26 -2.65 1.00
N SER A 62 19.14 -3.36 1.68
CA SER A 62 19.23 -4.83 1.61
C SER A 62 17.95 -5.57 2.02
N LYS A 63 17.11 -4.95 2.85
CA LYS A 63 15.82 -5.50 3.31
C LYS A 63 14.62 -4.72 2.77
N GLY A 64 14.80 -3.88 1.75
CA GLY A 64 13.73 -3.09 1.15
C GLY A 64 12.55 -3.93 0.64
N PHE A 65 12.83 -5.14 0.15
CA PHE A 65 11.81 -6.07 -0.35
C PHE A 65 10.79 -6.52 0.72
N MET A 66 11.12 -6.38 2.02
CA MET A 66 10.18 -6.71 3.10
C MET A 66 9.05 -5.68 3.24
N TRP A 67 9.18 -4.53 2.57
CA TRP A 67 8.26 -3.39 2.68
C TRP A 67 7.64 -3.10 1.31
N PRO A 68 6.66 -3.88 0.83
CA PRO A 68 6.14 -3.77 -0.53
C PRO A 68 5.20 -2.58 -0.74
N ALA A 69 4.58 -2.06 0.32
CA ALA A 69 3.60 -0.99 0.23
C ALA A 69 4.03 0.23 1.04
N THR A 70 3.45 1.38 0.72
CA THR A 70 3.67 2.63 1.43
C THR A 70 2.36 3.33 1.69
N LYS A 71 2.32 4.10 2.77
CA LYS A 71 1.20 4.97 3.15
C LYS A 71 1.73 6.38 3.32
N ILE A 72 1.01 7.38 2.83
CA ILE A 72 1.23 8.78 3.13
C ILE A 72 0.04 9.31 3.93
N THR A 73 0.31 9.82 5.13
CA THR A 73 -0.72 10.33 6.03
C THR A 73 -0.53 11.82 6.21
N PHE A 74 -1.51 12.60 5.79
CA PHE A 74 -1.53 14.04 5.96
C PHE A 74 -2.13 14.43 7.30
N SER A 75 -1.56 15.44 7.93
CA SER A 75 -2.10 16.05 9.14
C SER A 75 -1.75 17.52 9.18
N LYS A 76 -2.60 18.30 9.85
CA LYS A 76 -2.35 19.72 10.08
C LYS A 76 -2.03 19.93 11.55
N ASP A 77 -0.88 20.53 11.82
CA ASP A 77 -0.46 20.95 13.15
C ASP A 77 -0.30 22.48 13.14
N ALA A 78 -1.27 23.18 13.75
CA ALA A 78 -1.44 24.62 13.62
C ALA A 78 -1.46 25.07 12.14
N ASP A 79 -0.51 25.90 11.71
CA ASP A 79 -0.37 26.38 10.33
C ASP A 79 0.58 25.53 9.48
N LYS A 80 1.01 24.37 9.98
CA LYS A 80 1.95 23.49 9.27
C LYS A 80 1.24 22.28 8.72
N LEU A 81 1.38 22.07 7.41
CA LEU A 81 0.98 20.84 6.77
C LEU A 81 2.10 19.81 6.87
N LEU A 82 1.85 18.75 7.61
CA LEU A 82 2.75 17.62 7.75
C LEU A 82 2.24 16.44 6.92
N PHE A 83 3.15 15.69 6.33
CA PHE A 83 2.83 14.38 5.80
C PHE A 83 3.85 13.34 6.24
N VAL A 84 3.35 12.19 6.64
CA VAL A 84 4.15 11.09 7.16
C VAL A 84 4.11 9.96 6.15
N VAL A 85 5.26 9.57 5.63
CA VAL A 85 5.41 8.40 4.76
C VAL A 85 5.80 7.21 5.62
N THR A 86 5.00 6.14 5.57
CA THR A 86 5.23 4.90 6.32
C THR A 86 5.42 3.74 5.35
N ALA A 87 6.51 2.99 5.51
CA ALA A 87 6.73 1.75 4.78
C ALA A 87 6.00 0.59 5.47
N ILE A 88 5.18 -0.14 4.71
CA ILE A 88 4.30 -1.19 5.21
C ILE A 88 4.81 -2.54 4.72
N ASP A 89 4.94 -3.48 5.64
CA ASP A 89 5.36 -4.85 5.33
C ASP A 89 4.16 -5.69 4.83
N ASN A 90 4.43 -6.95 4.51
CA ASN A 90 3.38 -7.90 4.11
C ASN A 90 2.36 -8.21 5.20
N SER A 91 2.58 -7.77 6.45
CA SER A 91 1.55 -7.91 7.47
C SER A 91 0.38 -6.98 7.22
N TRP A 92 0.55 -5.89 6.44
CA TRP A 92 -0.41 -4.79 6.25
C TRP A 92 -0.83 -4.08 7.54
N CYS A 93 -0.15 -4.38 8.67
CA CYS A 93 -0.42 -3.76 9.95
C CYS A 93 -0.16 -2.26 9.86
N ASN A 94 -0.99 -1.46 10.53
CA ASN A 94 -0.93 0.01 10.52
C ASN A 94 -1.22 0.67 9.15
N MET A 95 -1.65 -0.08 8.13
CA MET A 95 -2.04 0.51 6.84
C MET A 95 -3.34 1.33 6.96
N PHE A 96 -4.30 0.87 7.75
CA PHE A 96 -5.60 1.55 7.93
C PHE A 96 -5.97 1.68 9.42
N PRO A 97 -5.25 2.52 10.19
CA PRO A 97 -5.59 2.79 11.59
C PRO A 97 -6.98 3.41 11.72
N ASP A 98 -7.66 3.15 12.83
CA ASP A 98 -9.04 3.64 13.05
C ASP A 98 -9.15 5.15 13.26
N ASP A 99 -8.04 5.81 13.60
CA ASP A 99 -7.94 7.27 13.77
C ASP A 99 -7.53 8.01 12.49
N GLU A 100 -7.47 7.31 11.36
CA GLU A 100 -7.15 7.85 10.04
C GLU A 100 -8.30 7.62 9.05
N VAL A 101 -8.43 8.53 8.07
CA VAL A 101 -9.37 8.40 6.96
C VAL A 101 -8.58 8.17 5.69
N ALA A 102 -8.78 7.03 5.03
CA ALA A 102 -8.17 6.75 3.73
C ALA A 102 -8.98 7.38 2.59
N HIS A 103 -8.29 8.03 1.64
CA HIS A 103 -8.91 8.81 0.56
C HIS A 103 -8.72 8.18 -0.82
N GLY A 104 -7.63 7.45 -1.03
CA GLY A 104 -7.30 6.89 -2.32
C GLY A 104 -5.91 6.30 -2.36
N TYR A 105 -5.42 6.03 -3.56
CA TYR A 105 -4.04 5.60 -3.77
C TYR A 105 -3.46 6.19 -5.05
N PHE A 106 -2.13 6.28 -5.10
CA PHE A 106 -1.38 6.59 -6.32
C PHE A 106 -0.19 5.66 -6.47
N ILE A 107 0.47 5.70 -7.63
CA ILE A 107 1.65 4.87 -7.91
C ILE A 107 2.79 5.76 -8.36
N VAL A 108 3.95 5.65 -7.70
CA VAL A 108 5.20 6.28 -8.13
C VAL A 108 6.24 5.19 -8.35
N ASN A 109 6.81 5.12 -9.55
CA ASN A 109 7.83 4.13 -9.94
C ASN A 109 7.46 2.68 -9.57
N GLY A 110 6.21 2.29 -9.81
CA GLY A 110 5.69 0.96 -9.54
C GLY A 110 5.39 0.66 -8.07
N ARG A 111 5.63 1.61 -7.14
CA ARG A 111 5.28 1.47 -5.73
C ARG A 111 3.94 2.13 -5.44
N LEU A 112 3.08 1.40 -4.73
CA LEU A 112 1.77 1.85 -4.27
C LEU A 112 1.90 2.76 -3.04
N PHE A 113 1.28 3.93 -3.09
CA PHE A 113 1.11 4.83 -1.96
C PHE A 113 -0.38 4.97 -1.64
N ILE A 114 -0.80 4.50 -0.46
CA ILE A 114 -2.13 4.79 0.09
C ILE A 114 -2.12 6.19 0.68
N VAL A 115 -3.14 6.98 0.37
CA VAL A 115 -3.31 8.34 0.89
C VAL A 115 -4.32 8.32 2.04
N SER A 116 -3.93 8.79 3.21
CA SER A 116 -4.82 9.00 4.35
C SER A 116 -4.65 10.39 4.97
N THR A 117 -5.63 10.81 5.77
CA THR A 117 -5.52 11.97 6.66
C THR A 117 -5.74 11.55 8.10
N LYS A 118 -5.09 12.26 9.03
CA LYS A 118 -5.37 12.18 10.46
C LYS A 118 -5.89 13.53 10.94
N GLY A 119 -7.06 13.52 11.56
CA GLY A 119 -7.80 14.75 11.89
C GLY A 119 -8.51 15.35 10.67
N GLU A 120 -8.52 16.67 10.58
CA GLU A 120 -9.18 17.38 9.47
C GLU A 120 -8.43 17.19 8.14
N VAL A 121 -9.20 17.05 7.06
CA VAL A 121 -8.65 17.00 5.70
C VAL A 121 -8.06 18.38 5.37
N PRO A 122 -6.79 18.48 4.94
CA PRO A 122 -6.20 19.76 4.54
C PRO A 122 -7.01 20.45 3.45
N ALA A 123 -7.18 21.77 3.53
CA ALA A 123 -7.93 22.54 2.53
C ALA A 123 -7.29 22.46 1.13
N GLU A 124 -5.98 22.23 1.10
CA GLU A 124 -5.15 22.09 -0.08
C GLU A 124 -5.21 20.68 -0.69
N PHE A 125 -5.89 19.71 -0.06
CA PHE A 125 -5.90 18.31 -0.50
C PHE A 125 -6.33 18.13 -1.96
N SER A 126 -7.33 18.90 -2.41
CA SER A 126 -7.82 18.89 -3.80
C SER A 126 -6.84 19.54 -4.79
N LYS A 127 -5.83 20.26 -4.32
CA LYS A 127 -4.73 20.78 -5.15
C LYS A 127 -3.60 19.76 -5.31
N PHE A 128 -3.47 18.85 -4.36
CA PHE A 128 -2.43 17.81 -4.37
C PHE A 128 -2.85 16.58 -5.17
N PHE A 129 -4.15 16.29 -5.17
CA PHE A 129 -4.70 15.07 -5.76
C PHE A 129 -5.93 15.38 -6.60
N THR A 130 -5.95 14.82 -7.81
CA THR A 130 -7.14 14.79 -8.66
C THR A 130 -7.66 13.36 -8.77
N LEU A 131 -8.96 13.16 -8.60
CA LEU A 131 -9.57 11.85 -8.78
C LEU A 131 -9.50 11.44 -10.27
N ASN A 132 -8.91 10.29 -10.55
CA ASN A 132 -8.90 9.72 -11.91
C ASN A 132 -9.97 8.63 -12.02
N THR A 133 -11.04 8.91 -12.77
CA THR A 133 -12.16 7.98 -12.95
C THR A 133 -11.92 6.93 -14.03
N ASP A 134 -10.87 7.08 -14.84
CA ASP A 134 -10.53 6.13 -15.92
C ASP A 134 -9.84 4.88 -15.37
N ILE A 135 -9.21 5.00 -14.19
CA ILE A 135 -8.57 3.89 -13.49
C ILE A 135 -9.55 3.27 -12.50
N LYS A 136 -9.80 1.97 -12.68
CA LYS A 136 -10.67 1.20 -11.78
C LYS A 136 -10.15 1.23 -10.35
N GLU A 137 -11.08 1.33 -9.41
CA GLU A 137 -10.83 1.24 -7.98
C GLU A 137 -10.18 -0.10 -7.60
N LYS A 138 -9.43 -0.08 -6.49
CA LYS A 138 -8.82 -1.27 -5.92
C LYS A 138 -9.41 -1.57 -4.55
N THR A 139 -9.68 -2.85 -4.32
CA THR A 139 -10.07 -3.35 -3.00
C THR A 139 -8.84 -3.76 -2.21
N PHE A 140 -8.74 -3.22 -1.01
CA PHE A 140 -7.75 -3.55 0.01
C PHE A 140 -8.46 -4.24 1.18
N PHE A 141 -7.73 -5.10 1.88
CA PHE A 141 -8.23 -5.77 3.07
C PHE A 141 -7.55 -5.16 4.29
N LYS A 142 -8.36 -4.80 5.29
CA LYS A 142 -7.86 -4.48 6.62
C LYS A 142 -7.22 -5.72 7.22
N THR A 143 -6.22 -5.50 8.03
CA THR A 143 -5.55 -6.56 8.77
C THR A 143 -6.35 -7.01 9.96
N ASP A 144 -6.20 -8.28 10.31
CA ASP A 144 -6.72 -8.79 11.55
C ASP A 144 -6.05 -8.07 12.73
N ALA A 145 -6.82 -7.68 13.74
CA ALA A 145 -6.35 -6.90 14.88
C ALA A 145 -5.20 -7.56 15.69
N GLY A 146 -5.00 -8.88 15.54
CA GLY A 146 -3.91 -9.62 16.17
C GLY A 146 -2.60 -9.64 15.38
N GLN A 147 -2.61 -9.20 14.11
CA GLN A 147 -1.45 -9.29 13.24
C GLN A 147 -0.46 -8.15 13.52
N LYS A 148 0.80 -8.52 13.77
CA LYS A 148 1.88 -7.58 14.07
C LYS A 148 2.86 -7.51 12.90
N PRO A 149 3.50 -6.35 12.69
CA PRO A 149 4.53 -6.25 11.66
C PRO A 149 5.78 -7.03 12.07
N ILE A 150 6.57 -7.44 11.08
CA ILE A 150 7.82 -8.19 11.22
C ILE A 150 8.83 -7.36 12.05
N ALA A 151 8.80 -6.04 11.89
CA ALA A 151 9.53 -5.06 12.69
C ALA A 151 8.74 -3.75 12.71
N LYS A 152 9.16 -2.78 13.54
CA LYS A 152 8.55 -1.45 13.50
C LYS A 152 8.69 -0.84 12.10
N ASN A 153 7.59 -0.30 11.57
CA ASN A 153 7.55 0.29 10.24
C ASN A 153 8.53 1.47 10.11
N PRO A 154 9.40 1.51 9.09
CA PRO A 154 10.15 2.70 8.73
C PRO A 154 9.21 3.87 8.43
N VAL A 155 9.51 5.04 9.01
CA VAL A 155 8.66 6.23 8.92
C VAL A 155 9.53 7.46 8.65
N TRP A 156 9.04 8.32 7.75
CA TRP A 156 9.63 9.61 7.44
C TRP A 156 8.58 10.70 7.58
N THR A 157 8.91 11.73 8.36
CA THR A 157 8.01 12.86 8.60
C THR A 157 8.50 14.05 7.79
N TYR A 158 7.60 14.62 6.98
CA TYR A 158 7.88 15.76 6.12
C TYR A 158 7.02 16.96 6.51
N LEU A 159 7.61 18.14 6.34
CA LEU A 159 6.90 19.42 6.33
C LEU A 159 6.72 19.88 4.88
N HIS A 160 5.46 20.05 4.47
CA HIS A 160 5.12 20.66 3.19
C HIS A 160 5.36 22.18 3.29
N ARG A 161 6.07 22.74 2.30
CA ARG A 161 6.55 24.13 2.29
C ARG A 161 5.79 25.03 1.29
N GLY A 162 4.66 24.55 0.78
CA GLY A 162 3.88 25.20 -0.28
C GLY A 162 4.32 24.79 -1.69
N ASP A 163 3.51 25.17 -2.66
CA ASP A 163 3.49 24.63 -4.04
C ASP A 163 4.79 24.86 -4.86
N GLN A 164 5.69 25.74 -4.40
CA GLN A 164 6.94 26.10 -5.09
C GLN A 164 8.21 25.64 -4.37
N MET A 165 8.08 24.93 -3.25
CA MET A 165 9.20 24.52 -2.42
C MET A 165 9.19 23.02 -2.17
N MET A 166 10.38 22.43 -2.14
CA MET A 166 10.54 21.02 -1.78
C MET A 166 10.10 20.79 -0.34
N ALA A 167 9.48 19.64 -0.07
CA ALA A 167 9.18 19.22 1.28
C ALA A 167 10.47 19.04 2.09
N THR A 168 10.44 19.40 3.37
CA THR A 168 11.59 19.24 4.28
C THR A 168 11.40 17.98 5.12
N VAL A 169 12.38 17.07 5.12
CA VAL A 169 12.40 15.96 6.09
C VAL A 169 12.63 16.54 7.48
N LEU A 170 11.69 16.29 8.40
CA LEU A 170 11.80 16.69 9.81
C LEU A 170 12.42 15.58 10.65
N ASP A 171 12.01 14.34 10.41
CA ASP A 171 12.45 13.18 11.18
C ASP A 171 12.38 11.89 10.34
N SER A 172 13.16 10.89 10.72
CA SER A 172 13.19 9.58 10.09
C SER A 172 13.48 8.51 11.14
N VAL A 173 12.49 7.65 11.41
CA VAL A 173 12.56 6.63 12.47
C VAL A 173 12.44 5.23 11.90
N TYR A 174 13.09 4.27 12.56
CA TYR A 174 13.08 2.85 12.21
C TYR A 174 13.60 2.53 10.81
N THR A 175 14.33 3.47 10.18
CA THR A 175 14.91 3.29 8.84
C THR A 175 16.01 2.23 8.81
N GLU A 176 16.62 1.93 9.96
CA GLU A 176 17.54 0.82 10.15
C GLU A 176 16.92 -0.55 9.83
N ASN A 177 15.59 -0.68 9.93
CA ASN A 177 14.87 -1.91 9.61
C ASN A 177 14.84 -2.20 8.10
N LEU A 178 15.18 -1.22 7.26
CA LEU A 178 15.41 -1.41 5.82
C LEU A 178 16.71 -2.14 5.52
N GLY A 179 17.62 -2.27 6.49
CA GLY A 179 18.96 -2.83 6.30
C GLY A 179 20.01 -1.78 5.92
N ARG A 180 21.26 -2.24 5.77
CA ARG A 180 22.38 -1.37 5.40
C ARG A 180 22.30 -1.00 3.93
#